data_AF-A0A263DC10-F1
#
_entry.id   AF-A0A263DC10-F1
#
_cell.length_a   1.000
_cell.length_b   1.000
_cell.length_c   1.000
_cell.angle_alpha   90.00
_cell.angle_beta   90.00
_cell.angle_gamma   90.00
#
_symmetry.space_group_name_H-M   'P 1'
#
loop_
_entity.id
_entity.type
_entity.pdbx_description
1 polymer ?
#
loop_
_entity_poly.entity_id
_entity_poly.type
_entity_poly.pdbx_seq_one_letter_code
_entity_poly.pdbx_strand_id
1 'polypeptide(L)'
;MWRFGGARLWRSAYLRAVRSAFATVPLYRETWALSGRTEPVLVPGKTGVDGGALSADLVARTLVDTVPLAGGSAVPDAARGLGGLLPHARGGSADLVVVVDADIARPPADLSSGTRGCLLHPDSIIGSEQHPALREITDTLRRNESVLAVGDDKALDTLATALRAEPEPRWSRVPHRRLDQLDGGPYGLLHDPLLGYLGVLRDCGRWHVDWRRVHVRSTTGGLAFTVLGRTSPRLVDVLACGGVHGEVAPCPRHGTPVVLT
;
A
#
# COMPACT_ATOMS: atom_id res chain seq x y z
N MET A 1 22.10 -5.75 -11.14
CA MET A 1 22.60 -4.42 -10.67
C MET A 1 21.57 -3.37 -11.06
N TRP A 2 20.88 -2.74 -10.08
CA TRP A 2 19.79 -1.79 -10.32
C TRP A 2 20.27 -0.53 -11.06
N ARG A 3 19.80 -0.30 -12.28
CA ARG A 3 20.15 0.88 -13.10
C ARG A 3 18.94 1.79 -13.26
N PHE A 4 18.62 2.55 -12.21
CA PHE A 4 17.76 3.72 -12.32
C PHE A 4 18.27 4.86 -11.45
N GLY A 5 18.00 6.11 -11.85
CA GLY A 5 18.58 7.32 -11.24
C GLY A 5 18.37 7.44 -9.73
N GLY A 6 17.30 6.82 -9.19
CA GLY A 6 16.99 6.79 -7.76
C GLY A 6 17.47 5.57 -6.98
N ALA A 7 18.09 4.56 -7.62
CA ALA A 7 18.36 3.26 -6.98
C ALA A 7 19.27 3.36 -5.74
N ARG A 8 20.27 4.26 -5.77
CA ARG A 8 21.13 4.52 -4.61
C ARG A 8 20.36 5.15 -3.46
N LEU A 9 19.54 6.16 -3.75
CA LEU A 9 18.72 6.83 -2.73
C LEU A 9 17.69 5.89 -2.12
N TRP A 10 17.06 5.05 -2.95
CA TRP A 10 16.11 4.04 -2.51
C TRP A 10 16.75 3.02 -1.57
N ARG A 11 17.92 2.48 -1.97
CA ARG A 11 18.71 1.58 -1.12
C ARG A 11 19.17 2.25 0.16
N SER A 12 19.62 3.50 0.12
CA SER A 12 20.02 4.25 1.31
C SER A 12 18.86 4.52 2.25
N ALA A 13 17.67 4.83 1.73
CA ALA A 13 16.46 4.98 2.55
C ALA A 13 16.08 3.66 3.23
N TYR A 14 16.14 2.55 2.50
CA TYR A 14 15.94 1.21 3.03
C TYR A 14 16.95 0.86 4.13
N LEU A 15 18.25 1.05 3.89
CA LEU A 15 19.28 0.77 4.89
C LEU A 15 19.10 1.62 6.17
N ARG A 16 18.66 2.88 6.03
CA ARG A 16 18.30 3.72 7.19
C ARG A 16 17.09 3.17 7.95
N ALA A 17 16.05 2.72 7.25
CA ALA A 17 14.88 2.13 7.87
C ALA A 17 15.22 0.83 8.62
N VAL A 18 15.99 -0.07 8.00
CA VAL A 18 16.50 -1.33 8.59
C VAL A 18 17.33 -1.04 9.84
N ARG A 19 18.29 -0.11 9.75
CA ARG A 19 19.14 0.28 10.89
C ARG A 19 18.34 0.86 12.04
N SER A 20 17.41 1.76 11.74
CA SER A 20 16.53 2.33 12.76
C SER A 20 15.67 1.26 13.40
N ALA A 21 15.05 0.38 12.62
CA ALA A 21 14.20 -0.68 13.14
C ALA A 21 14.99 -1.63 14.05
N PHE A 22 16.18 -2.10 13.64
CA PHE A 22 17.03 -2.93 14.47
C PHE A 22 17.41 -2.24 15.80
N ALA A 23 17.73 -0.95 15.76
CA ALA A 23 18.15 -0.21 16.94
C ALA A 23 16.99 0.06 17.92
N THR A 24 15.78 0.24 17.42
CA THR A 24 14.68 0.79 18.23
C THR A 24 13.49 -0.16 18.40
N VAL A 25 13.43 -1.30 17.74
CA VAL A 25 12.24 -2.18 17.73
C VAL A 25 12.62 -3.58 18.21
N PRO A 26 12.08 -4.06 19.35
CA PRO A 26 12.44 -5.35 19.93
C PRO A 26 12.33 -6.54 18.97
N LEU A 27 11.21 -6.64 18.25
CA LEU A 27 10.94 -7.78 17.35
C LEU A 27 12.05 -8.00 16.32
N TYR A 28 12.49 -6.93 15.64
CA TYR A 28 13.53 -7.05 14.61
C TYR A 28 14.89 -7.37 15.22
N ARG A 29 15.21 -6.74 16.36
CA ARG A 29 16.47 -7.00 17.07
C ARG A 29 16.58 -8.46 17.48
N GLU A 30 15.53 -9.01 18.09
CA GLU A 30 15.48 -10.39 18.56
C GLU A 30 15.48 -11.38 17.41
N THR A 31 14.60 -11.19 16.43
CA THR A 31 14.50 -12.12 15.28
C THR A 31 15.78 -12.15 14.45
N TRP A 32 16.42 -11.00 14.25
CA TRP A 32 17.68 -10.94 13.50
C TRP A 32 18.87 -11.45 14.33
N ALA A 33 18.91 -11.19 15.64
CA ALA A 33 19.92 -11.77 16.53
C ALA A 33 19.86 -13.31 16.54
N LEU A 34 18.65 -13.89 16.62
CA LEU A 34 18.44 -15.34 16.52
C LEU A 34 18.90 -15.92 15.17
N SER A 35 18.87 -15.10 14.12
CA SER A 35 19.38 -15.45 12.79
C SER A 35 20.89 -15.24 12.63
N GLY A 36 21.63 -15.00 13.73
CA GLY A 36 23.08 -14.76 13.73
C GLY A 36 23.49 -13.35 13.26
N ARG A 37 22.57 -12.37 13.26
CA ARG A 37 22.87 -10.99 12.89
C ARG A 37 23.09 -10.13 14.14
N THR A 38 24.31 -9.66 14.33
CA THR A 38 24.68 -8.75 15.43
C THR A 38 24.82 -7.30 14.98
N GLU A 39 24.86 -7.04 13.67
CA GLU A 39 24.92 -5.71 13.08
C GLU A 39 23.70 -5.41 12.20
N PRO A 40 23.26 -4.13 12.12
CA PRO A 40 22.12 -3.72 11.30
C PRO A 40 22.45 -3.62 9.80
N VAL A 41 23.54 -4.27 9.35
CA VAL A 41 23.96 -4.30 7.96
C VAL A 41 23.48 -5.60 7.35
N LEU A 42 22.77 -5.50 6.22
CA LEU A 42 22.52 -6.67 5.38
C LEU A 42 23.86 -7.22 4.89
N VAL A 43 24.38 -8.24 5.57
CA VAL A 43 25.53 -9.01 5.11
C VAL A 43 25.03 -9.97 4.04
N PRO A 44 25.50 -9.85 2.78
CA PRO A 44 25.18 -10.84 1.75
C PRO A 44 25.55 -12.25 2.22
N GLY A 45 24.64 -13.21 2.11
CA GLY A 45 24.89 -14.62 2.43
C GLY A 45 24.72 -15.04 3.89
N LYS A 46 24.41 -14.11 4.82
CA LYS A 46 23.99 -14.44 6.19
C LYS A 46 22.60 -13.92 6.47
N THR A 47 21.62 -14.69 6.05
CA THR A 47 20.22 -14.34 6.24
C THR A 47 19.52 -15.57 6.76
N GLY A 48 18.92 -15.50 7.95
CA GLY A 48 18.06 -16.57 8.47
C GLY A 48 16.89 -16.86 7.52
N VAL A 49 15.89 -17.57 8.03
CA VAL A 49 14.69 -17.96 7.27
C VAL A 49 14.17 -16.78 6.42
N ASP A 50 13.87 -17.05 5.14
CA ASP A 50 13.33 -16.09 4.16
C ASP A 50 14.12 -14.80 3.96
N GLY A 51 15.44 -14.87 4.07
CA GLY A 51 16.27 -13.68 3.94
C GLY A 51 16.16 -12.75 5.15
N GLY A 52 15.64 -13.25 6.27
CA GLY A 52 15.28 -12.49 7.47
C GLY A 52 14.04 -11.61 7.31
N ALA A 53 13.21 -11.89 6.30
CA ALA A 53 11.88 -11.29 6.16
C ALA A 53 10.89 -11.94 7.13
N LEU A 54 9.86 -11.21 7.53
CA LEU A 54 8.81 -11.69 8.44
C LEU A 54 7.50 -11.87 7.66
N SER A 55 6.72 -12.91 7.95
CA SER A 55 5.39 -13.03 7.37
C SER A 55 4.46 -11.93 7.87
N ALA A 56 3.55 -11.46 7.01
CA ALA A 56 2.53 -10.48 7.40
C ALA A 56 1.71 -10.96 8.62
N ASP A 57 1.41 -12.25 8.69
CA ASP A 57 0.70 -12.88 9.81
C ASP A 57 1.45 -12.78 11.14
N LEU A 58 2.76 -13.04 11.14
CA LEU A 58 3.58 -12.90 12.34
C LEU A 58 3.60 -11.45 12.79
N VAL A 59 3.83 -10.53 11.86
CA VAL A 59 3.86 -9.10 12.13
C VAL A 59 2.52 -8.60 12.66
N ALA A 60 1.40 -9.05 12.07
CA ALA A 60 0.05 -8.72 12.51
C ALA A 60 -0.21 -9.17 13.96
N ARG A 61 0.20 -10.39 14.33
CA ARG A 61 0.07 -10.92 15.70
C ARG A 61 0.99 -10.24 16.72
N THR A 62 2.09 -9.66 16.25
CA THR A 62 3.13 -9.02 17.08
C THR A 62 3.23 -7.52 16.82
N LEU A 63 2.12 -6.88 16.40
CA LEU A 63 2.12 -5.46 16.01
C LEU A 63 2.67 -4.53 17.09
N VAL A 64 2.37 -4.80 18.35
CA VAL A 64 2.89 -4.02 19.49
C VAL A 64 4.43 -4.09 19.55
N ASP A 65 5.02 -5.24 19.21
CA ASP A 65 6.48 -5.45 19.21
C ASP A 65 7.17 -4.79 18.01
N THR A 66 6.39 -4.27 17.05
CA THR A 66 6.89 -3.47 15.91
C THR A 66 6.92 -1.96 16.21
N VAL A 67 6.42 -1.54 17.37
CA VAL A 67 6.46 -0.16 17.84
C VAL A 67 7.87 0.14 18.37
N PRO A 68 8.47 1.30 18.02
CA PRO A 68 9.75 1.70 18.58
C PRO A 68 9.70 1.81 20.12
N LEU A 69 10.83 1.59 20.79
CA LEU A 69 11.00 1.79 22.23
C LEU A 69 10.67 3.22 22.69
N ALA A 70 10.80 4.20 21.81
CA ALA A 70 10.40 5.59 22.07
C ALA A 70 8.86 5.79 22.08
N GLY A 71 8.09 4.73 21.84
CA GLY A 71 6.64 4.76 21.73
C GLY A 71 6.12 5.04 20.31
N GLY A 72 4.80 5.05 20.18
CA GLY A 72 4.09 5.26 18.92
C GLY A 72 2.78 4.48 18.86
N SER A 73 2.02 4.68 17.78
CA SER A 73 0.83 3.88 17.52
C SER A 73 1.21 2.47 17.06
N ALA A 74 0.54 1.46 17.60
CA ALA A 74 0.61 0.06 17.12
C ALA A 74 -0.41 -0.23 16.00
N VAL A 75 -1.18 0.78 15.57
CA VAL A 75 -2.28 0.59 14.61
C VAL A 75 -1.72 0.77 13.19
N PRO A 76 -1.83 -0.25 12.32
CA PRO A 76 -1.57 -0.11 10.89
C PRO A 76 -2.44 0.97 10.27
N ASP A 77 -1.97 1.53 9.17
CA ASP A 77 -2.73 2.51 8.39
C ASP A 77 -2.87 1.91 7.00
N ALA A 78 -3.97 1.20 6.80
CA ALA A 78 -4.27 0.49 5.56
C ALA A 78 -4.56 1.46 4.39
N ALA A 79 -4.88 2.73 4.68
CA ALA A 79 -5.12 3.75 3.68
C ALA A 79 -3.85 4.52 3.26
N ARG A 80 -2.72 4.35 3.97
CA ARG A 80 -1.50 5.10 3.68
C ARG A 80 -0.99 4.86 2.27
N GLY A 81 -0.33 5.87 1.70
CA GLY A 81 0.30 5.79 0.39
C GLY A 81 -0.67 6.03 -0.76
N LEU A 82 -1.99 5.99 -0.50
CA LEU A 82 -3.00 6.17 -1.54
C LEU A 82 -2.81 7.49 -2.27
N GLY A 83 -2.72 8.61 -1.55
CA GLY A 83 -2.63 9.94 -2.16
C GLY A 83 -1.40 10.12 -3.06
N GLY A 84 -0.29 9.44 -2.76
CA GLY A 84 0.92 9.47 -3.61
C GLY A 84 0.77 8.70 -4.92
N LEU A 85 -0.17 7.75 -4.99
CA LEU A 85 -0.39 6.87 -6.13
C LEU A 85 -1.52 7.35 -7.05
N LEU A 86 -2.49 8.10 -6.54
CA LEU A 86 -3.64 8.60 -7.33
C LEU A 86 -3.24 9.36 -8.61
N PRO A 87 -2.20 10.23 -8.61
CA PRO A 87 -1.78 10.92 -9.84
C PRO A 87 -1.27 9.99 -10.95
N HIS A 88 -1.02 8.72 -10.63
CA HIS A 88 -0.55 7.69 -11.55
C HIS A 88 -1.61 6.62 -11.85
N ALA A 89 -2.72 6.64 -11.11
CA ALA A 89 -3.84 5.73 -11.30
C ALA A 89 -4.75 6.22 -12.43
N ARG A 90 -5.52 5.29 -13.01
CA ARG A 90 -6.59 5.63 -13.94
C ARG A 90 -7.64 6.48 -13.21
N GLY A 91 -8.16 7.54 -13.83
CA GLY A 91 -9.08 8.49 -13.16
C GLY A 91 -8.36 9.69 -12.52
N GLY A 92 -7.09 9.54 -12.14
CA GLY A 92 -6.23 10.65 -11.72
C GLY A 92 -6.66 11.33 -10.42
N SER A 93 -6.54 12.65 -10.39
CA SER A 93 -6.97 13.48 -9.25
C SER A 93 -8.48 13.64 -9.22
N ALA A 94 -9.04 13.69 -8.02
CA ALA A 94 -10.46 13.95 -7.79
C ALA A 94 -10.64 14.98 -6.65
N ASP A 95 -11.84 15.55 -6.56
CA ASP A 95 -12.24 16.44 -5.47
C ASP A 95 -12.62 15.63 -4.22
N LEU A 96 -13.19 14.44 -4.41
CA LEU A 96 -13.49 13.46 -3.37
C LEU A 96 -12.92 12.09 -3.72
N VAL A 97 -12.20 11.49 -2.79
CA VAL A 97 -11.74 10.09 -2.85
C VAL A 97 -12.53 9.27 -1.84
N VAL A 98 -13.24 8.27 -2.33
CA VAL A 98 -14.03 7.32 -1.52
C VAL A 98 -13.28 6.01 -1.48
N VAL A 99 -12.92 5.54 -0.29
CA VAL A 99 -12.41 4.17 -0.13
C VAL A 99 -13.57 3.29 0.29
N VAL A 100 -13.93 2.35 -0.58
CA VAL A 100 -15.03 1.40 -0.44
C VAL A 100 -14.46 0.05 0.00
N ASP A 101 -14.25 -0.10 1.30
CA ASP A 101 -13.53 -1.23 1.86
C ASP A 101 -13.93 -1.46 3.32
N ALA A 102 -14.11 -2.73 3.71
CA ALA A 102 -14.53 -3.11 5.07
C ALA A 102 -13.37 -3.11 6.08
N ASP A 103 -12.15 -3.37 5.62
CA ASP A 103 -10.94 -3.52 6.42
C ASP A 103 -10.22 -2.17 6.65
N ILE A 104 -10.58 -1.13 5.89
CA ILE A 104 -10.01 0.22 6.05
C ILE A 104 -10.84 1.04 7.04
N ALA A 105 -10.30 1.22 8.23
CA ALA A 105 -10.98 1.91 9.33
C ALA A 105 -10.82 3.45 9.35
N ARG A 106 -9.89 4.02 8.58
CA ARG A 106 -9.67 5.48 8.52
C ARG A 106 -9.53 6.00 7.08
N PRO A 107 -10.05 7.19 6.77
CA PRO A 107 -9.80 7.83 5.48
C PRO A 107 -8.30 8.05 5.23
N PRO A 108 -7.85 8.06 3.97
CA PRO A 108 -6.46 8.36 3.63
C PRO A 108 -6.08 9.77 4.09
N ALA A 109 -5.02 9.86 4.89
CA ALA A 109 -4.54 11.13 5.45
C ALA A 109 -3.51 11.84 4.55
N ASP A 110 -3.08 11.23 3.44
CA ASP A 110 -2.01 11.71 2.57
C ASP A 110 -2.47 12.15 1.19
N LEU A 111 -3.76 12.49 1.05
CA LEU A 111 -4.33 13.07 -0.15
C LEU A 111 -3.74 14.46 -0.46
N SER A 112 -3.80 14.87 -1.71
CA SER A 112 -3.39 16.21 -2.15
C SER A 112 -4.24 17.31 -1.50
N SER A 113 -3.66 18.50 -1.37
CA SER A 113 -4.39 19.68 -0.89
C SER A 113 -5.63 19.93 -1.76
N GLY A 114 -6.77 20.19 -1.12
CA GLY A 114 -8.06 20.36 -1.79
C GLY A 114 -8.85 19.07 -2.03
N THR A 115 -8.21 17.91 -1.97
CA THR A 115 -8.89 16.61 -2.11
C THR A 115 -9.42 16.13 -0.75
N ARG A 116 -10.70 15.75 -0.72
CA ARG A 116 -11.37 15.21 0.46
C ARG A 116 -11.34 13.68 0.43
N GLY A 117 -11.28 13.05 1.60
CA GLY A 117 -11.29 11.59 1.73
C GLY A 117 -12.46 11.12 2.57
N CYS A 118 -13.16 10.07 2.13
CA CYS A 118 -14.20 9.41 2.92
C CYS A 118 -14.10 7.89 2.83
N LEU A 119 -14.73 7.22 3.79
CA LEU A 119 -14.84 5.76 3.84
C LEU A 119 -16.28 5.34 3.62
N LEU A 120 -16.47 4.24 2.91
CA LEU A 120 -17.76 3.60 2.70
C LEU A 120 -17.60 2.11 2.95
N HIS A 121 -18.26 1.60 3.99
CA HIS A 121 -18.32 0.16 4.18
C HIS A 121 -19.17 -0.45 3.05
N PRO A 122 -18.73 -1.53 2.36
CA PRO A 122 -19.47 -2.12 1.24
C PRO A 122 -20.92 -2.49 1.59
N ASP A 123 -21.15 -3.06 2.77
CA ASP A 123 -22.50 -3.43 3.23
C ASP A 123 -23.42 -2.22 3.44
N SER A 124 -22.88 -1.02 3.64
CA SER A 124 -23.67 0.21 3.78
C SER A 124 -24.18 0.76 2.45
N ILE A 125 -23.72 0.21 1.31
CA ILE A 125 -24.24 0.56 -0.02
C ILE A 125 -25.67 0.02 -0.18
N ILE A 126 -25.94 -1.15 0.38
CA ILE A 126 -27.22 -1.86 0.24
C ILE A 126 -28.13 -1.43 1.41
N GLY A 127 -29.19 -0.69 1.12
CA GLY A 127 -30.27 -0.42 2.08
C GLY A 127 -30.10 0.79 2.99
N SER A 128 -29.22 1.75 2.67
CA SER A 128 -29.14 3.02 3.40
C SER A 128 -28.90 4.22 2.48
N GLU A 129 -29.97 4.79 1.94
CA GLU A 129 -29.96 6.12 1.30
C GLU A 129 -29.45 7.23 2.26
N GLN A 130 -29.34 6.93 3.56
CA GLN A 130 -28.93 7.87 4.60
C GLN A 130 -27.48 7.72 5.06
N HIS A 131 -26.67 6.82 4.46
CA HIS A 131 -25.27 6.70 4.89
C HIS A 131 -24.49 8.00 4.59
N PRO A 132 -23.80 8.61 5.56
CA PRO A 132 -23.14 9.91 5.38
C PRO A 132 -22.17 9.96 4.19
N ALA A 133 -21.44 8.86 3.93
CA ALA A 133 -20.53 8.79 2.79
C ALA A 133 -21.27 8.74 1.44
N LEU A 134 -22.43 8.06 1.34
CA LEU A 134 -23.23 8.06 0.11
C LEU A 134 -23.81 9.45 -0.15
N ARG A 135 -24.30 10.12 0.91
CA ARG A 135 -24.74 11.51 0.82
C ARG A 135 -23.63 12.43 0.34
N GLU A 136 -22.42 12.30 0.89
CA GLU A 136 -21.26 13.10 0.48
C GLU A 136 -20.89 12.87 -0.99
N ILE A 137 -20.97 11.63 -1.48
CA ILE A 137 -20.78 11.29 -2.89
C ILE A 137 -21.81 11.99 -3.75
N THR A 138 -23.10 11.82 -3.45
CA THR A 138 -24.19 12.42 -4.22
C THR A 138 -24.13 13.95 -4.20
N ASP A 139 -23.87 14.56 -3.05
CA ASP A 139 -23.76 16.02 -2.92
C ASP A 139 -22.55 16.55 -3.70
N THR A 140 -21.43 15.81 -3.73
CA THR A 140 -20.26 16.14 -4.55
C THR A 140 -20.57 16.08 -6.05
N LEU A 141 -21.23 15.01 -6.51
CA LEU A 141 -21.63 14.89 -7.92
C LEU A 141 -22.62 15.98 -8.34
N ARG A 142 -23.58 16.34 -7.47
CA ARG A 142 -24.52 17.45 -7.70
C ARG A 142 -23.83 18.81 -7.80
N ARG A 143 -22.72 19.02 -7.08
CA ARG A 143 -21.86 20.21 -7.23
C ARG A 143 -21.00 20.17 -8.49
N ASN A 144 -21.18 19.16 -9.35
CA ASN A 144 -20.37 18.94 -10.54
C ASN A 144 -18.89 18.71 -10.18
N GLU A 145 -18.59 18.23 -8.97
CA GLU A 145 -17.24 17.88 -8.54
C GLU A 145 -16.95 16.42 -8.89
N SER A 146 -15.66 16.10 -9.02
CA SER A 146 -15.19 14.77 -9.41
C SER A 146 -15.06 13.81 -8.22
N VAL A 147 -15.49 12.57 -8.41
CA VAL A 147 -15.39 11.50 -7.40
C VAL A 147 -14.50 10.37 -7.89
N LEU A 148 -13.57 9.89 -7.07
CA LEU A 148 -12.80 8.69 -7.33
C LEU A 148 -13.10 7.65 -6.25
N ALA A 149 -13.70 6.52 -6.66
CA ALA A 149 -13.94 5.38 -5.79
C ALA A 149 -12.79 4.36 -5.90
N VAL A 150 -12.26 3.92 -4.76
CA VAL A 150 -11.20 2.92 -4.64
C VAL A 150 -11.70 1.78 -3.77
N GLY A 151 -11.57 0.53 -4.20
CA GLY A 151 -12.04 -0.64 -3.45
C GLY A 151 -11.87 -1.91 -4.26
N ASP A 152 -12.40 -3.05 -3.79
CA ASP A 152 -12.45 -4.27 -4.60
C ASP A 152 -13.49 -4.15 -5.74
N ASP A 153 -13.39 -4.99 -6.77
CA ASP A 153 -14.31 -4.90 -7.91
C ASP A 153 -15.78 -5.06 -7.51
N LYS A 154 -16.08 -5.97 -6.58
CA LYS A 154 -17.45 -6.29 -6.18
C LYS A 154 -18.08 -5.10 -5.46
N ALA A 155 -17.35 -4.48 -4.54
CA ALA A 155 -17.77 -3.28 -3.82
C ALA A 155 -17.96 -2.10 -4.79
N LEU A 156 -17.04 -1.94 -5.75
CA LEU A 156 -17.14 -0.90 -6.79
C LEU A 156 -18.30 -1.14 -7.75
N ASP A 157 -18.61 -2.38 -8.13
CA ASP A 157 -19.78 -2.73 -8.95
C ASP A 157 -21.09 -2.47 -8.22
N THR A 158 -21.10 -2.73 -6.91
CA THR A 158 -22.25 -2.45 -6.03
C THR A 158 -22.47 -0.94 -5.94
N LEU A 159 -21.42 -0.15 -5.71
CA LEU A 159 -21.49 1.31 -5.72
C LEU A 159 -21.93 1.84 -7.09
N ALA A 160 -21.37 1.31 -8.18
CA ALA A 160 -21.74 1.70 -9.54
C ALA A 160 -23.25 1.52 -9.78
N THR A 161 -23.80 0.43 -9.28
CA THR A 161 -25.23 0.12 -9.39
C THR A 161 -26.09 1.10 -8.60
N ALA A 162 -25.64 1.48 -7.39
CA ALA A 162 -26.32 2.48 -6.57
C ALA A 162 -26.30 3.90 -7.20
N LEU A 163 -25.25 4.24 -7.96
CA LEU A 163 -25.08 5.57 -8.58
C LEU A 163 -25.67 5.69 -10.00
N ARG A 164 -26.37 4.67 -10.52
CA ARG A 164 -26.86 4.63 -11.93
C ARG A 164 -27.80 5.78 -12.32
N ALA A 165 -28.33 6.54 -11.36
CA ALA A 165 -29.25 7.65 -11.61
C ALA A 165 -28.55 8.96 -12.04
N GLU A 166 -27.23 9.07 -11.92
CA GLU A 166 -26.50 10.32 -12.17
C GLU A 166 -26.09 10.46 -13.66
N PRO A 167 -26.46 11.57 -14.34
CA PRO A 167 -26.12 11.81 -15.74
C PRO A 167 -24.64 12.21 -15.91
N GLU A 168 -23.95 11.53 -16.83
CA GLU A 168 -22.51 11.58 -17.13
C GLU A 168 -21.56 11.35 -15.93
N PRO A 169 -20.75 10.27 -15.92
CA PRO A 169 -19.95 9.94 -14.75
C PRO A 169 -18.75 10.89 -14.62
N ARG A 170 -18.93 11.99 -13.88
CA ARG A 170 -17.83 12.69 -13.19
C ARG A 170 -17.26 11.87 -12.04
N TRP A 171 -17.64 10.60 -11.93
CA TRP A 171 -17.02 9.65 -11.05
C TRP A 171 -16.21 8.63 -11.83
N SER A 172 -15.11 8.19 -11.23
CA SER A 172 -14.27 7.13 -11.76
C SER A 172 -14.03 6.08 -10.67
N ARG A 173 -13.60 4.89 -11.09
CA ARG A 173 -13.33 3.77 -10.18
C ARG A 173 -11.94 3.20 -10.43
N VAL A 174 -11.25 2.84 -9.36
CA VAL A 174 -9.94 2.20 -9.40
C VAL A 174 -9.96 1.00 -8.45
N PRO A 175 -9.90 -0.24 -8.97
CA PRO A 175 -9.81 -1.39 -8.11
C PRO A 175 -8.47 -1.39 -7.40
N HIS A 176 -8.46 -1.74 -6.13
CA HIS A 176 -7.23 -2.18 -5.47
C HIS A 176 -7.09 -3.70 -5.56
N ARG A 177 -5.85 -4.18 -5.54
CA ARG A 177 -5.46 -5.57 -5.78
C ARG A 177 -4.44 -5.97 -4.76
N ARG A 178 -4.54 -7.21 -4.28
CA ARG A 178 -3.47 -7.84 -3.52
C ARG A 178 -2.36 -8.34 -4.45
N LEU A 179 -1.20 -8.64 -3.87
CA LEU A 179 -0.03 -9.07 -4.62
C LEU A 179 -0.21 -10.43 -5.32
N ASP A 180 -1.08 -11.28 -4.81
CA ASP A 180 -1.50 -12.55 -5.42
C ASP A 180 -2.58 -12.36 -6.51
N GLN A 181 -2.95 -11.12 -6.82
CA GLN A 181 -4.02 -10.74 -7.75
C GLN A 181 -3.54 -9.75 -8.83
N LEU A 182 -2.24 -9.72 -9.14
CA LEU A 182 -1.67 -8.76 -10.09
C LEU A 182 -2.26 -8.86 -11.51
N ASP A 183 -2.68 -10.05 -11.93
CA ASP A 183 -3.32 -10.28 -13.24
C ASP A 183 -4.82 -9.93 -13.27
N GLY A 184 -5.34 -9.36 -12.18
CA GLY A 184 -6.77 -9.08 -11.99
C GLY A 184 -7.35 -8.00 -12.89
N GLY A 185 -6.59 -7.33 -13.76
CA GLY A 185 -7.16 -6.39 -14.74
C GLY A 185 -6.19 -5.36 -15.32
N PRO A 186 -6.68 -4.49 -16.23
CA PRO A 186 -5.84 -3.57 -17.00
C PRO A 186 -5.43 -2.28 -16.26
N TYR A 187 -5.92 -2.07 -15.03
CA TYR A 187 -5.53 -0.96 -14.15
C TYR A 187 -5.85 -1.35 -12.70
N GLY A 188 -5.19 -0.69 -11.74
CA GLY A 188 -5.48 -0.88 -10.33
C GLY A 188 -4.36 -0.37 -9.43
N LEU A 189 -4.61 -0.43 -8.13
CA LEU A 189 -3.66 -0.09 -7.07
C LEU A 189 -3.23 -1.35 -6.34
N LEU A 190 -1.94 -1.49 -6.03
CA LEU A 190 -1.43 -2.60 -5.24
C LEU A 190 -1.62 -2.24 -3.75
N HIS A 191 -2.36 -3.06 -3.03
CA HIS A 191 -2.73 -2.84 -1.63
C HIS A 191 -2.45 -4.08 -0.78
N ASP A 192 -2.03 -3.83 0.45
CA ASP A 192 -1.88 -4.82 1.51
C ASP A 192 -2.48 -4.24 2.80
N PRO A 193 -3.35 -4.98 3.53
CA PRO A 193 -4.03 -4.46 4.71
C PRO A 193 -3.09 -3.96 5.83
N LEU A 194 -1.90 -4.55 5.94
CA LEU A 194 -0.92 -4.20 6.96
C LEU A 194 0.00 -3.05 6.49
N LEU A 195 0.43 -3.11 5.22
CA LEU A 195 1.46 -2.20 4.68
C LEU A 195 0.87 -0.94 4.01
N GLY A 196 -0.42 -0.98 3.66
CA GLY A 196 -1.16 0.04 2.92
C GLY A 196 -1.03 -0.09 1.41
N TYR A 197 -1.15 1.03 0.70
CA TYR A 197 -0.97 1.06 -0.75
C TYR A 197 0.52 1.09 -1.12
N LEU A 198 0.92 0.13 -1.96
CA LEU A 198 2.32 -0.16 -2.29
C LEU A 198 2.71 0.27 -3.70
N GLY A 199 1.73 0.38 -4.60
CA GLY A 199 2.02 0.58 -6.02
C GLY A 199 0.77 0.76 -6.87
N VAL A 200 0.98 0.87 -8.18
CA VAL A 200 -0.05 1.15 -9.18
C VAL A 200 0.31 0.50 -10.51
N LEU A 201 -0.69 -0.06 -11.19
CA LEU A 201 -0.55 -0.51 -12.57
C LEU A 201 -0.62 0.72 -13.49
N ARG A 202 0.52 1.02 -14.14
CA ARG A 202 0.63 2.17 -15.06
C ARG A 202 0.31 1.79 -16.50
N ASP A 203 0.16 2.80 -17.34
CA ASP A 203 -0.05 2.71 -18.79
C ASP A 203 0.99 1.88 -19.56
N CYS A 204 2.15 1.58 -18.96
CA CYS A 204 3.15 0.67 -19.53
C CYS A 204 2.87 -0.82 -19.24
N GLY A 205 1.74 -1.14 -18.62
CA GLY A 205 1.30 -2.52 -18.32
C GLY A 205 2.10 -3.20 -17.22
N ARG A 206 2.76 -2.44 -16.33
CA ARG A 206 3.55 -2.99 -15.22
C ARG A 206 3.13 -2.41 -13.88
N TRP A 207 3.29 -3.19 -12.82
CA TRP A 207 3.02 -2.78 -11.45
C TRP A 207 4.16 -1.98 -10.87
N HIS A 208 4.03 -0.66 -10.88
CA HIS A 208 5.01 0.27 -10.33
C HIS A 208 4.89 0.38 -8.83
N VAL A 209 6.01 0.23 -8.14
CA VAL A 209 6.08 0.44 -6.68
C VAL A 209 6.17 1.93 -6.38
N ASP A 210 5.52 2.40 -5.31
CA ASP A 210 5.78 3.72 -4.73
C ASP A 210 7.17 3.72 -4.07
N TRP A 211 8.20 3.79 -4.91
CA TRP A 211 9.60 3.71 -4.51
C TRP A 211 10.03 4.83 -3.55
N ARG A 212 9.24 5.90 -3.41
CA ARG A 212 9.51 6.97 -2.44
C ARG A 212 9.08 6.56 -1.02
N ARG A 213 8.06 5.71 -0.90
CA ARG A 213 7.47 5.32 0.39
C ARG A 213 7.63 3.84 0.72
N VAL A 214 8.05 3.03 -0.23
CA VAL A 214 8.16 1.58 -0.10
C VAL A 214 9.43 1.09 -0.77
N HIS A 215 10.15 0.19 -0.11
CA HIS A 215 11.22 -0.60 -0.71
C HIS A 215 10.75 -2.04 -0.87
N VAL A 216 11.10 -2.69 -1.98
CA VAL A 216 10.78 -4.09 -2.22
C VAL A 216 12.03 -4.86 -2.64
N ARG A 217 12.14 -6.11 -2.21
CA ARG A 217 13.18 -7.04 -2.64
C ARG A 217 12.65 -8.46 -2.71
N SER A 218 13.23 -9.27 -3.60
CA SER A 218 13.00 -10.72 -3.61
C SER A 218 13.79 -11.40 -2.49
N THR A 219 13.17 -12.40 -1.85
CA THR A 219 13.77 -13.31 -0.87
C THR A 219 13.43 -14.75 -1.22
N THR A 220 13.96 -15.73 -0.48
CA THR A 220 13.57 -17.14 -0.67
C THR A 220 12.12 -17.41 -0.28
N GLY A 221 11.51 -16.55 0.55
CA GLY A 221 10.10 -16.60 0.93
C GLY A 221 9.20 -15.67 0.11
N GLY A 222 9.68 -15.12 -1.01
CA GLY A 222 8.91 -14.24 -1.89
C GLY A 222 9.28 -12.76 -1.79
N LEU A 223 8.35 -11.88 -2.18
CA LEU A 223 8.57 -10.44 -2.19
C LEU A 223 8.38 -9.83 -0.79
N ALA A 224 9.46 -9.26 -0.26
CA ALA A 224 9.47 -8.56 1.02
C ALA A 224 9.43 -7.05 0.82
N PHE A 225 8.55 -6.38 1.57
CA PHE A 225 8.31 -4.95 1.51
C PHE A 225 8.74 -4.26 2.81
N THR A 226 9.37 -3.10 2.66
CA THR A 226 9.69 -2.19 3.76
C THR A 226 8.98 -0.88 3.54
N VAL A 227 8.20 -0.49 4.54
CA VAL A 227 7.58 0.81 4.60
C VAL A 227 8.61 1.86 5.00
N LEU A 228 8.93 2.77 4.07
CA LEU A 228 9.87 3.86 4.27
C LEU A 228 9.22 5.05 4.96
N GLY A 229 10.00 5.78 5.75
CA GLY A 229 9.59 7.04 6.38
C GLY A 229 8.56 6.94 7.51
N ARG A 230 7.87 5.81 7.67
CA ARG A 230 6.92 5.59 8.77
C ARG A 230 7.66 5.49 10.10
N THR A 231 7.16 6.19 11.11
CA THR A 231 7.74 6.21 12.47
C THR A 231 7.22 5.09 13.36
N SER A 232 5.93 4.73 13.25
CA SER A 232 5.31 3.61 13.99
C SER A 232 4.01 3.10 13.30
N PRO A 233 3.67 1.81 13.42
CA PRO A 233 4.61 0.70 13.59
C PRO A 233 5.70 0.72 12.52
N ARG A 234 6.88 0.16 12.82
CA ARG A 234 7.95 0.00 11.82
C ARG A 234 7.74 -1.33 11.10
N LEU A 235 7.50 -1.28 9.79
CA LEU A 235 7.23 -2.46 8.97
C LEU A 235 8.40 -2.62 7.98
N VAL A 236 9.29 -3.57 8.25
CA VAL A 236 10.55 -3.78 7.53
C VAL A 236 10.64 -5.24 7.09
N ASP A 237 10.93 -5.45 5.81
CA ASP A 237 11.05 -6.77 5.19
C ASP A 237 9.85 -7.68 5.53
N VAL A 238 8.63 -7.19 5.32
CA VAL A 238 7.40 -7.95 5.53
C VAL A 238 7.00 -8.64 4.22
N LEU A 239 6.79 -9.96 4.26
CA LEU A 239 6.30 -10.75 3.13
C LEU A 239 4.81 -10.46 2.93
N ALA A 240 4.48 -9.76 1.84
CA ALA A 240 3.10 -9.46 1.47
C ALA A 240 2.39 -10.72 0.96
N CYS A 241 1.09 -10.84 1.24
CA CYS A 241 0.24 -11.95 0.79
C CYS A 241 0.83 -13.34 1.07
N GLY A 242 1.46 -13.52 2.24
CA GLY A 242 2.05 -14.80 2.63
C GLY A 242 3.35 -15.18 1.91
N GLY A 243 3.91 -14.30 1.07
CA GLY A 243 5.19 -14.54 0.39
C GLY A 243 5.06 -14.87 -1.09
N VAL A 244 4.33 -14.05 -1.85
CA VAL A 244 4.22 -14.22 -3.31
C VAL A 244 5.61 -14.13 -3.96
N HIS A 245 5.97 -15.14 -4.74
CA HIS A 245 7.22 -15.15 -5.50
C HIS A 245 7.15 -14.13 -6.64
N GLY A 246 8.28 -13.47 -6.87
CA GLY A 246 8.40 -12.51 -7.96
C GLY A 246 9.77 -11.84 -7.97
N GLU A 247 10.01 -11.09 -9.03
CA GLU A 247 11.19 -10.27 -9.19
C GLU A 247 10.85 -8.78 -9.11
N VAL A 248 11.84 -8.02 -8.68
CA VAL A 248 11.80 -6.56 -8.81
C VAL A 248 12.70 -6.22 -9.98
N ALA A 249 12.21 -5.41 -10.92
CA ALA A 249 12.96 -4.99 -12.10
C ALA A 249 12.83 -3.49 -12.32
N PRO A 250 13.77 -2.84 -13.02
CA PRO A 250 13.54 -1.49 -13.52
C PRO A 250 12.54 -1.52 -14.67
N CYS A 251 11.52 -0.66 -14.65
CA CYS A 251 10.65 -0.47 -15.81
C CYS A 251 11.46 0.10 -16.98
N PRO A 252 11.46 -0.53 -18.17
CA PRO A 252 12.21 -0.02 -19.31
C PRO A 252 11.70 1.33 -19.83
N ARG A 253 10.41 1.64 -19.61
CA ARG A 253 9.81 2.91 -20.06
C ARG A 253 10.03 4.06 -19.08
N HIS A 254 9.94 3.79 -17.77
CA HIS A 254 9.92 4.84 -16.75
C HIS A 254 11.16 4.86 -15.86
N GLY A 255 11.98 3.81 -15.88
CA GLY A 255 13.15 3.67 -15.02
C GLY A 255 12.81 3.60 -13.53
N THR A 256 11.58 3.27 -13.13
CA THR A 256 11.20 3.08 -11.71
C THR A 256 11.02 1.60 -11.41
N PRO A 257 11.16 1.15 -10.15
CA PRO A 257 11.01 -0.26 -9.81
C PRO A 257 9.58 -0.74 -10.08
N VAL A 258 9.49 -1.92 -10.68
CA VAL A 258 8.26 -2.67 -10.91
C VAL A 258 8.37 -4.04 -10.27
N VAL A 259 7.22 -4.60 -9.93
CA VAL A 259 7.08 -6.00 -9.53
C VAL A 259 6.65 -6.82 -10.74
N LEU A 260 7.27 -7.99 -10.91
CA LEU A 260 6.90 -9.02 -11.87
C LEU A 260 6.67 -10.30 -11.06
N THR A 261 5.49 -10.89 -11.16
CA THR A 261 5.11 -12.17 -10.52
C THR A 261 5.01 -13.26 -11.57
#